data_AF-A0A2H0B002-F1
#
_entry.id   AF-A0A2H0B002-F1
#
_cell.length_a   1.000
_cell.length_b   1.000
_cell.length_c   1.000
_cell.angle_alpha   90.00
_cell.angle_beta   90.00
_cell.angle_gamma   90.00
#
_symmetry.space_group_name_H-M   'P 1'
#
loop_
_entity.id
_entity.type
_entity.pdbx_description
1 polymer ?
#
loop_
_entity_poly.entity_id
_entity_poly.type
_entity_poly.pdbx_seq_one_letter_code
_entity_poly.pdbx_strand_id
1 'polypeptide(L)'
;YENGILAQGATRGDGTIGEDVTGNLKTIDSIPLRLREHGDLKKYLCNRGTAGALHGRFEVRGEAFLSKADFEKLNSDRQKKRLPKYANPRNIAAGSIRQLNPKITAERDLDFFVYAVPSKIGFDKHHQEHELAACLGFKTNRENKLCKNLKEVEEYLKHWEKARKHLPYQTDGVVVILDDKKAFERLGVVGKAPRAMIAYKFAAEEATSIIKDIIVQVGRTGKLTPVAVMEPTLVAGSTVSRATLHNADEIKRKDIKIGDTVIIRKAGDVIPEVVEPIKKMRTSHEKEFKMPKTCPICGGKVVKREGEVDYYCLKKNCAIRQKRQLEFFVSKNAFDIDGLGPKILEQLIETGLVEDP
;
A
#
# COMPACT_ATOMS: atom_id res chain seq x y z
N TYR A 1 23.31 -1.59 -9.98
CA TYR A 1 24.40 -0.98 -10.76
C TYR A 1 25.60 -1.89 -10.77
N GLU A 2 26.28 -1.97 -11.90
CA GLU A 2 27.55 -2.69 -12.06
C GLU A 2 28.57 -1.73 -12.68
N ASN A 3 29.70 -1.55 -12.00
CA ASN A 3 30.76 -0.62 -12.41
C ASN A 3 30.22 0.79 -12.73
N GLY A 4 29.32 1.28 -11.87
CA GLY A 4 28.69 2.58 -12.03
C GLY A 4 27.61 2.68 -13.12
N ILE A 5 27.27 1.60 -13.83
CA ILE A 5 26.23 1.59 -14.88
C ILE A 5 24.98 0.88 -14.40
N LEU A 6 23.79 1.41 -14.74
CA LEU A 6 22.52 0.77 -14.42
C LEU A 6 22.38 -0.55 -15.20
N ALA A 7 22.65 -1.66 -14.51
CA ALA A 7 22.54 -3.01 -15.04
C ALA A 7 21.13 -3.57 -14.93
N GLN A 8 20.52 -3.46 -13.74
CA GLN A 8 19.21 -4.06 -13.45
C GLN A 8 18.42 -3.20 -12.46
N GLY A 9 17.09 -3.23 -12.58
CA GLY A 9 16.16 -2.72 -11.60
C GLY A 9 14.93 -3.62 -11.47
N ALA A 10 14.47 -3.82 -10.24
CA ALA A 10 13.38 -4.73 -9.92
C ALA A 10 12.34 -4.08 -9.01
N THR A 11 11.09 -4.53 -9.13
CA THR A 11 10.05 -4.23 -8.12
C THR A 11 10.30 -5.02 -6.84
N ARG A 12 9.66 -4.63 -5.73
CA ARG A 12 9.81 -5.34 -4.44
C ARG A 12 9.27 -6.78 -4.47
N GLY A 13 8.20 -7.03 -5.23
CA GLY A 13 7.50 -8.31 -5.25
C GLY A 13 7.14 -8.83 -3.85
N ASP A 14 7.55 -10.06 -3.51
CA ASP A 14 7.30 -10.67 -2.19
C ASP A 14 8.36 -10.34 -1.13
N GLY A 15 9.38 -9.56 -1.50
CA GLY A 15 10.56 -9.23 -0.69
C GLY A 15 11.80 -10.05 -1.03
N THR A 16 11.65 -11.16 -1.77
CA THR A 16 12.72 -12.02 -2.27
C THR A 16 12.79 -12.01 -3.79
N ILE A 17 11.65 -12.17 -4.46
CA ILE A 17 11.52 -12.21 -5.92
C ILE A 17 10.67 -11.02 -6.38
N GLY A 18 11.25 -10.23 -7.28
CA GLY A 18 10.64 -9.07 -7.91
C GLY A 18 10.56 -9.19 -9.43
N GLU A 19 9.76 -8.34 -10.06
CA GLU A 19 9.69 -8.24 -11.53
C GLU A 19 10.82 -7.36 -12.05
N ASP A 20 11.48 -7.79 -13.14
CA ASP A 20 12.44 -6.96 -13.86
C ASP A 20 11.69 -5.81 -14.58
N VAL A 21 12.03 -4.59 -14.18
CA VAL A 21 11.46 -3.36 -14.71
C VAL A 21 12.54 -2.41 -15.20
N THR A 22 13.72 -2.95 -15.54
CA THR A 22 14.91 -2.20 -15.93
C THR A 22 14.61 -1.25 -17.10
N GLY A 23 13.86 -1.71 -18.10
CA GLY A 23 13.47 -0.89 -19.24
C GLY A 23 12.62 0.33 -18.85
N ASN A 24 11.71 0.16 -17.89
CA ASN A 24 10.85 1.23 -17.38
C ASN A 24 11.62 2.22 -16.50
N LEU A 25 12.52 1.73 -15.64
CA LEU A 25 13.33 2.62 -14.79
C LEU A 25 14.30 3.49 -15.60
N LYS A 26 14.76 3.01 -16.76
CA LYS A 26 15.60 3.79 -17.68
C LYS A 26 14.89 5.03 -18.23
N THR A 27 13.56 5.12 -18.14
CA THR A 27 12.79 6.28 -18.61
C THR A 27 12.51 7.30 -17.51
N ILE A 28 13.05 7.11 -16.31
CA ILE A 28 12.86 8.01 -15.16
C ILE A 28 14.11 8.87 -15.04
N ASP A 29 13.99 10.17 -15.35
CA ASP A 29 15.15 11.08 -15.45
C ASP A 29 15.96 11.22 -14.16
N SER A 30 15.31 11.10 -13.00
CA SER A 30 15.98 11.16 -11.69
C SER A 30 16.74 9.88 -11.32
N ILE A 31 16.67 8.83 -12.14
CA ILE A 31 17.48 7.63 -12.01
C ILE A 31 18.69 7.75 -12.96
N PRO A 32 19.92 7.98 -12.45
CA PRO A 32 21.10 8.09 -13.30
C PRO A 32 21.39 6.75 -13.99
N LEU A 33 21.47 6.74 -15.33
CA LEU A 33 21.91 5.56 -16.09
C LEU A 33 23.37 5.20 -15.83
N ARG A 34 24.17 6.22 -15.51
CA ARG A 34 25.55 6.10 -15.02
C ARG A 34 25.68 6.95 -13.76
N LEU A 35 26.19 6.36 -12.69
CA LEU A 35 26.49 7.07 -11.44
C LEU A 35 27.41 8.24 -11.74
N ARG A 36 27.06 9.39 -11.17
CA ARG A 36 27.82 10.63 -11.35
C ARG A 36 28.70 10.84 -10.14
N GLU A 37 29.75 11.63 -10.31
CA GLU A 37 30.58 12.07 -9.21
C GLU A 37 30.33 13.56 -9.00
N HIS A 38 29.54 13.90 -7.97
CA HIS A 38 29.23 15.28 -7.61
C HIS A 38 29.65 15.62 -6.18
N GLY A 39 30.16 16.84 -6.00
CA GLY A 39 30.55 17.39 -4.70
C GLY A 39 31.91 16.89 -4.18
N ASP A 40 32.21 17.19 -2.92
CA ASP A 40 33.41 16.73 -2.23
C ASP A 40 33.23 15.28 -1.78
N LEU A 41 33.21 14.36 -2.75
CA LEU A 41 33.21 12.92 -2.52
C LEU A 41 34.30 12.56 -1.50
N LYS A 42 35.49 13.16 -1.56
CA LYS A 42 36.59 12.90 -0.62
C LYS A 42 36.20 13.16 0.85
N LYS A 43 35.37 14.17 1.14
CA LYS A 43 34.84 14.44 2.50
C LYS A 43 33.97 13.32 3.06
N TYR A 44 33.14 12.70 2.22
CA TYR A 44 32.31 11.55 2.61
C TYR A 44 33.09 10.22 2.56
N LEU A 45 34.32 10.26 2.02
CA LEU A 45 35.14 9.10 1.67
C LEU A 45 36.49 9.03 2.38
N CYS A 46 36.75 9.86 3.39
CA CYS A 46 37.91 9.69 4.26
C CYS A 46 37.90 8.27 4.84
N ASN A 47 38.59 7.36 4.13
CA ASN A 47 38.81 5.94 4.37
C ASN A 47 37.70 4.92 3.99
N ARG A 48 36.67 5.24 3.19
CA ARG A 48 35.56 4.28 2.89
C ARG A 48 35.06 4.31 1.42
N GLY A 49 35.92 3.78 0.55
CA GLY A 49 35.78 3.44 -0.88
C GLY A 49 34.50 3.77 -1.67
N THR A 50 34.56 4.81 -2.51
CA THR A 50 33.77 4.94 -3.76
C THR A 50 34.03 3.81 -4.73
N ALA A 51 35.20 3.18 -4.63
CA ALA A 51 35.56 2.02 -5.44
C ALA A 51 34.47 0.95 -5.38
N GLY A 52 33.81 0.72 -4.23
CA GLY A 52 32.72 -0.27 -4.16
C GLY A 52 31.47 0.11 -4.98
N ALA A 53 31.16 1.41 -5.10
CA ALA A 53 30.01 1.90 -5.86
C ALA A 53 30.28 2.01 -7.36
N LEU A 54 31.47 2.51 -7.71
CA LEU A 54 31.89 2.79 -9.10
C LEU A 54 32.63 1.62 -9.77
N HIS A 55 33.22 0.73 -8.97
CA HIS A 55 34.00 -0.43 -9.40
C HIS A 55 33.54 -1.68 -8.64
N GLY A 56 32.31 -2.12 -8.93
CA GLY A 56 31.69 -3.26 -8.27
C GLY A 56 30.18 -3.29 -8.45
N ARG A 57 29.51 -4.06 -7.59
CA ARG A 57 28.05 -4.12 -7.53
C ARG A 57 27.52 -3.14 -6.49
N PHE A 58 26.60 -2.29 -6.93
CA PHE A 58 25.99 -1.26 -6.10
C PHE A 58 24.47 -1.31 -6.22
N GLU A 59 23.80 -1.44 -5.08
CA GLU A 59 22.34 -1.45 -4.97
C GLU A 59 21.88 -0.18 -4.26
N VAL A 60 20.83 0.43 -4.81
CA VAL A 60 20.06 1.49 -4.15
C VAL A 60 18.60 1.06 -4.09
N ARG A 61 17.91 1.50 -3.06
CA ARG A 61 16.47 1.32 -2.88
C ARG A 61 15.82 2.68 -2.79
N GLY A 62 14.70 2.79 -3.47
CA GLY A 62 13.95 4.03 -3.55
C GLY A 62 12.50 3.79 -3.92
N GLU A 63 11.75 4.88 -3.96
CA GLU A 63 10.34 4.88 -4.31
C GLU A 63 10.16 5.71 -5.58
N ALA A 64 9.56 5.11 -6.60
CA ALA A 64 9.10 5.82 -7.78
C ALA A 64 7.70 6.36 -7.51
N PHE A 65 7.49 7.64 -7.81
CA PHE A 65 6.26 8.36 -7.48
C PHE A 65 5.89 9.34 -8.60
N LEU A 66 4.70 9.92 -8.48
CA LEU A 66 4.26 11.05 -9.29
C LEU A 66 4.12 12.29 -8.42
N SER A 67 4.56 13.43 -8.94
CA SER A 67 4.21 14.70 -8.33
C SER A 67 2.70 14.96 -8.47
N LYS A 68 2.16 15.82 -7.60
CA LYS A 68 0.77 16.28 -7.68
C LYS A 68 0.51 16.97 -9.02
N ALA A 69 1.45 17.79 -9.48
CA ALA A 69 1.35 18.52 -10.75
C ALA A 69 1.29 17.56 -11.95
N ASP A 70 2.17 16.57 -12.01
CA ASP A 70 2.21 15.61 -13.12
C ASP A 70 0.97 14.71 -13.11
N PHE A 71 0.50 14.32 -11.92
CA PHE A 71 -0.75 13.58 -11.79
C PHE A 71 -1.98 14.38 -12.26
N GLU A 72 -2.05 15.66 -11.92
CA GLU A 72 -3.11 16.57 -12.36
C GLU A 72 -3.07 16.78 -13.88
N LYS A 73 -1.88 17.02 -14.45
CA LYS A 73 -1.65 17.10 -15.90
C LYS A 73 -2.15 15.84 -16.60
N LEU A 74 -1.75 14.66 -16.10
CA LEU A 74 -2.14 13.37 -16.66
C LEU A 74 -3.68 13.17 -16.63
N ASN A 75 -4.33 13.57 -15.55
CA ASN A 75 -5.80 13.50 -15.45
C ASN A 75 -6.52 14.53 -16.33
N SER A 76 -5.94 15.72 -16.50
CA SER A 76 -6.44 16.75 -17.41
C SER A 76 -6.41 16.25 -18.86
N ASP A 77 -5.31 15.65 -19.29
CA ASP A 77 -5.18 15.11 -20.65
C ASP A 77 -6.13 13.94 -20.91
N ARG A 78 -6.39 13.10 -19.91
CA ARG A 78 -7.42 12.06 -19.99
C ARG A 78 -8.81 12.63 -20.11
N GLN A 79 -9.11 13.69 -19.35
CA GLN A 79 -10.41 14.37 -19.44
C GLN A 79 -10.63 14.99 -20.82
N LYS A 80 -9.61 15.63 -21.42
CA LYS A 80 -9.68 16.13 -22.82
C LYS A 80 -9.99 15.00 -23.81
N LYS A 81 -9.46 13.80 -23.55
CA LYS A 81 -9.72 12.58 -24.34
C LYS A 81 -11.01 11.83 -23.94
N ARG A 82 -11.84 12.39 -23.05
CA ARG A 82 -13.06 11.76 -22.50
C ARG A 82 -12.82 10.38 -21.86
N LEU A 83 -11.62 10.16 -21.31
CA LEU A 83 -11.25 8.94 -20.60
C LEU A 83 -11.46 9.10 -19.08
N PRO A 84 -11.74 8.01 -18.35
CA PRO A 84 -11.86 8.05 -16.89
C PRO A 84 -10.56 8.55 -16.23
N LYS A 85 -10.67 9.40 -15.22
CA LYS A 85 -9.50 9.86 -14.43
C LYS A 85 -8.87 8.71 -13.65
N TYR A 86 -7.57 8.78 -13.44
CA TYR A 86 -6.88 7.93 -12.48
C TYR A 86 -7.25 8.34 -11.05
N ALA A 87 -7.35 7.33 -10.17
CA ALA A 87 -7.79 7.53 -8.79
C ALA A 87 -6.73 8.20 -7.90
N ASN A 88 -5.48 7.72 -7.91
CA ASN A 88 -4.42 8.30 -7.10
C ASN A 88 -3.03 8.11 -7.74
N PRO A 89 -2.05 8.97 -7.40
CA PRO A 89 -0.65 8.89 -7.84
C PRO A 89 0.01 7.53 -7.61
N ARG A 90 -0.25 6.87 -6.47
CA ARG A 90 0.38 5.60 -6.10
C ARG A 90 0.04 4.48 -7.08
N ASN A 91 -1.24 4.33 -7.40
CA ASN A 91 -1.73 3.28 -8.30
C ASN A 91 -1.21 3.46 -9.71
N ILE A 92 -1.18 4.70 -10.19
CA ILE A 92 -0.66 4.98 -11.53
C ILE A 92 0.86 4.79 -11.57
N ALA A 93 1.63 5.23 -10.57
CA ALA A 93 3.07 4.99 -10.51
C ALA A 93 3.40 3.48 -10.56
N ALA A 94 2.75 2.68 -9.72
CA ALA A 94 2.91 1.22 -9.71
C ALA A 94 2.54 0.58 -11.06
N GLY A 95 1.43 1.01 -11.66
CA GLY A 95 1.02 0.55 -13.00
C GLY A 95 1.91 1.06 -14.14
N SER A 96 2.72 2.09 -13.90
CA SER A 96 3.64 2.68 -14.88
C SER A 96 4.93 1.89 -14.95
N ILE A 97 5.52 1.61 -13.80
CA ILE A 97 6.77 0.84 -13.70
C ILE A 97 6.61 -0.58 -14.26
N ARG A 98 5.38 -1.10 -14.35
CA ARG A 98 5.05 -2.43 -14.85
C ARG A 98 4.53 -2.47 -16.29
N GLN A 99 4.71 -1.40 -17.07
CA GLN A 99 4.32 -1.42 -18.48
C GLN A 99 5.23 -2.35 -19.29
N LEU A 100 4.65 -3.13 -20.19
CA LEU A 100 5.42 -3.95 -21.14
C LEU A 100 6.20 -3.08 -22.13
N ASN A 101 5.62 -1.94 -22.55
CA ASN A 101 6.28 -0.97 -23.41
C ASN A 101 6.77 0.23 -22.57
N PRO A 102 8.10 0.40 -22.42
CA PRO A 102 8.67 1.50 -21.64
C PRO A 102 8.32 2.90 -22.13
N LYS A 103 7.94 3.06 -23.40
CA LYS A 103 7.49 4.36 -23.94
C LYS A 103 6.26 4.88 -23.18
N ILE A 104 5.38 3.98 -22.74
CA ILE A 104 4.20 4.34 -21.96
C ILE A 104 4.61 4.87 -20.57
N THR A 105 5.68 4.33 -19.99
CA THR A 105 6.25 4.81 -18.72
C THR A 105 6.88 6.19 -18.88
N ALA A 106 7.62 6.38 -19.99
CA ALA A 106 8.25 7.65 -20.33
C ALA A 106 7.24 8.81 -20.45
N GLU A 107 6.04 8.54 -20.96
CA GLU A 107 4.96 9.54 -21.07
C GLU A 107 4.36 9.99 -19.74
N ARG A 108 4.68 9.31 -18.62
CA ARG A 108 4.04 9.54 -17.33
C ARG A 108 4.86 10.43 -16.40
N ASP A 109 6.02 10.94 -16.81
CA ASP A 109 6.82 11.90 -16.03
C ASP A 109 7.05 11.41 -14.58
N LEU A 110 7.38 10.12 -14.39
CA LEU A 110 7.68 9.58 -13.05
C LEU A 110 8.94 10.22 -12.46
N ASP A 111 9.00 10.26 -11.14
CA ASP A 111 10.17 10.69 -10.37
C ASP A 111 10.55 9.61 -9.34
N PHE A 112 11.74 9.71 -8.75
CA PHE A 112 12.32 8.68 -7.89
C PHE A 112 13.10 9.30 -6.73
N PHE A 113 12.80 8.86 -5.51
CA PHE A 113 13.61 9.19 -4.33
C PHE A 113 14.35 7.97 -3.81
N VAL A 114 15.66 8.09 -3.61
CA VAL A 114 16.44 7.08 -2.89
C VAL A 114 16.24 7.24 -1.38
N TYR A 115 15.91 6.13 -0.71
CA TYR A 115 15.79 6.07 0.74
C TYR A 115 16.80 5.13 1.40
N ALA A 116 17.44 4.22 0.65
CA ALA A 116 18.45 3.35 1.24
C ALA A 116 19.51 2.91 0.23
N VAL A 117 20.69 2.60 0.76
CA VAL A 117 21.83 2.07 0.04
C VAL A 117 22.32 0.82 0.81
N PRO A 118 21.75 -0.37 0.55
CA PRO A 118 22.02 -1.60 1.31
C PRO A 118 23.44 -2.17 1.11
N SER A 119 24.33 -1.45 0.43
CA SER A 119 25.71 -1.87 0.21
C SER A 119 26.56 -1.81 1.49
N LYS A 120 27.50 -2.75 1.62
CA LYS A 120 28.54 -2.77 2.67
C LYS A 120 29.65 -1.75 2.40
N ILE A 121 29.31 -0.53 2.00
CA ILE A 121 30.29 0.56 1.78
C ILE A 121 30.82 1.12 3.13
N GLY A 122 30.45 0.50 4.25
CA GLY A 122 31.04 0.76 5.55
C GLY A 122 30.49 1.99 6.24
N PHE A 123 29.25 2.41 5.97
CA PHE A 123 28.63 3.49 6.75
C PHE A 123 28.32 3.02 8.17
N ASP A 124 28.59 3.87 9.16
CA ASP A 124 28.18 3.62 10.55
C ASP A 124 26.79 4.20 10.82
N LYS A 125 26.34 5.17 10.00
CA LYS A 125 25.06 5.86 10.15
C LYS A 125 24.18 5.77 8.90
N HIS A 126 22.86 5.80 9.07
CA HIS A 126 21.92 5.69 7.97
C HIS A 126 21.85 6.98 7.15
N HIS A 127 21.89 8.16 7.77
CA HIS A 127 21.83 9.43 7.02
C HIS A 127 22.96 9.58 5.98
N GLN A 128 24.12 8.97 6.24
CA GLN A 128 25.26 8.91 5.31
C GLN A 128 24.92 8.22 3.99
N GLU A 129 23.92 7.32 3.97
CA GLU A 129 23.42 6.71 2.73
C GLU A 129 22.76 7.76 1.82
N HIS A 130 21.99 8.69 2.38
CA HIS A 130 21.36 9.75 1.62
C HIS A 130 22.40 10.74 1.07
N GLU A 131 23.41 11.06 1.87
CA GLU A 131 24.54 11.91 1.45
C GLU A 131 25.29 11.27 0.28
N LEU A 132 25.63 9.98 0.39
CA LEU A 132 26.26 9.24 -0.71
C LEU A 132 25.36 9.22 -1.95
N ALA A 133 24.07 8.89 -1.80
CA ALA A 133 23.15 8.83 -2.92
C ALA A 133 23.08 10.17 -3.67
N ALA A 134 23.02 11.29 -2.93
CA ALA A 134 23.05 12.63 -3.52
C ALA A 134 24.36 12.89 -4.28
N CYS A 135 25.52 12.54 -3.71
CA CYS A 135 26.82 12.65 -4.37
C CYS A 135 26.92 11.78 -5.64
N LEU A 136 26.21 10.65 -5.68
CA LEU A 136 26.17 9.76 -6.84
C LEU A 136 25.18 10.19 -7.94
N GLY A 137 24.51 11.34 -7.75
CA GLY A 137 23.57 11.92 -8.70
C GLY A 137 22.13 11.43 -8.54
N PHE A 138 21.78 10.74 -7.45
CA PHE A 138 20.40 10.41 -7.14
C PHE A 138 19.69 11.58 -6.47
N LYS A 139 18.39 11.65 -6.70
CA LYS A 139 17.50 12.53 -5.94
C LYS A 139 17.22 11.92 -4.56
N THR A 140 17.50 12.68 -3.51
CA THR A 140 17.08 12.37 -2.13
C THR A 140 16.03 13.36 -1.66
N ASN A 141 15.22 12.96 -0.68
CA ASN A 141 14.18 13.83 -0.16
C ASN A 141 14.82 14.92 0.73
N ARG A 142 14.66 16.18 0.31
CA ARG A 142 15.22 17.35 1.01
C ARG A 142 14.60 17.57 2.39
N GLU A 143 13.43 17.01 2.62
CA GLU A 143 12.72 17.15 3.88
C GLU A 143 13.24 16.20 4.96
N ASN A 144 14.10 15.22 4.61
CA ASN A 144 14.72 14.32 5.57
C ASN A 144 15.47 15.10 6.66
N LYS A 145 15.24 14.74 7.93
CA LYS A 145 15.86 15.41 9.08
C LYS A 145 16.49 14.40 10.03
N LEU A 146 17.77 14.58 10.34
CA LEU A 146 18.42 13.90 11.46
C LEU A 146 17.87 14.46 12.78
N CYS A 147 17.26 13.60 13.58
CA CYS A 147 16.73 13.93 14.90
C CYS A 147 17.61 13.32 15.99
N LYS A 148 18.09 14.11 16.95
CA LYS A 148 19.02 13.65 17.99
C LYS A 148 18.34 12.90 19.14
N ASN A 149 17.03 13.01 19.27
CA ASN A 149 16.23 12.44 20.35
C ASN A 149 14.75 12.31 19.93
N LEU A 150 13.94 11.64 20.75
CA LEU A 150 12.51 11.42 20.47
C LEU A 150 11.70 12.71 20.45
N LYS A 151 12.08 13.74 21.21
CA LYS A 151 11.38 15.03 21.21
C LYS A 151 11.48 15.70 19.84
N GLU A 152 12.67 15.70 19.23
CA GLU A 152 12.87 16.20 17.86
C GLU A 152 12.07 15.39 16.83
N VAL A 153 11.94 14.06 17.03
CA VAL A 153 11.09 13.21 16.19
C VAL A 153 9.62 13.63 16.32
N GLU A 154 9.10 13.80 17.54
CA GLU A 154 7.71 14.24 17.76
C GLU A 154 7.43 15.61 17.15
N GLU A 155 8.34 16.56 17.29
CA GLU A 155 8.23 17.89 16.67
C GLU A 155 8.20 17.79 15.14
N TYR A 156 9.05 16.94 14.56
CA TYR A 156 9.07 16.67 13.11
C TYR A 156 7.75 16.05 12.63
N LEU A 157 7.20 15.07 13.36
CA LEU A 157 5.93 14.43 13.05
C LEU A 157 4.76 15.44 13.10
N LYS A 158 4.68 16.25 14.16
CA LYS A 158 3.63 17.28 14.31
C LYS A 158 3.69 18.34 13.22
N HIS A 159 4.90 18.74 12.80
CA HIS A 159 5.09 19.67 11.70
C HIS A 159 4.55 19.08 10.39
N TRP A 160 5.02 17.89 10.01
CA TRP A 160 4.67 17.28 8.73
C TRP A 160 3.22 16.81 8.64
N GLU A 161 2.59 16.49 9.77
CA GLU A 161 1.16 16.18 9.78
C GLU A 161 0.33 17.32 9.18
N LYS A 162 0.72 18.58 9.40
CA LYS A 162 0.06 19.77 8.83
C LYS A 162 0.67 20.19 7.50
N ALA A 163 2.00 20.27 7.43
CA ALA A 163 2.72 20.82 6.28
C ALA A 163 2.67 19.92 5.03
N ARG A 164 2.38 18.62 5.16
CA ARG A 164 2.33 17.65 4.03
C ARG A 164 1.46 18.08 2.86
N LYS A 165 0.43 18.89 3.09
CA LYS A 165 -0.47 19.39 2.04
C LYS A 165 0.28 20.24 1.00
N HIS A 166 1.35 20.90 1.41
CA HIS A 166 2.18 21.77 0.57
C HIS A 166 3.32 21.03 -0.16
N LEU A 167 3.56 19.75 0.16
CA LEU A 167 4.54 18.95 -0.57
C LEU A 167 4.12 18.79 -2.04
N PRO A 168 5.08 18.77 -2.98
CA PRO A 168 4.78 18.54 -4.40
C PRO A 168 4.38 17.09 -4.69
N TYR A 169 4.38 16.20 -3.70
CA TYR A 169 3.99 14.79 -3.79
C TYR A 169 3.03 14.43 -2.65
N GLN A 170 2.35 13.29 -2.77
CA GLN A 170 1.53 12.74 -1.70
C GLN A 170 2.39 11.92 -0.73
N THR A 171 2.07 11.97 0.56
CA THR A 171 2.68 11.13 1.59
C THR A 171 1.61 10.69 2.59
N ASP A 172 1.71 9.46 3.06
CA ASP A 172 0.85 8.88 4.09
C ASP A 172 1.48 8.92 5.50
N GLY A 173 2.72 9.41 5.62
CA GLY A 173 3.41 9.42 6.91
C GLY A 173 4.88 9.80 6.83
N VAL A 174 5.59 9.42 7.89
CA VAL A 174 7.04 9.56 8.03
C VAL A 174 7.61 8.21 8.46
N VAL A 175 8.74 7.83 7.88
CA VAL A 175 9.50 6.66 8.35
C VAL A 175 10.55 7.14 9.36
N VAL A 176 10.49 6.62 10.57
CA VAL A 176 11.50 6.86 11.62
C VAL A 176 12.46 5.68 11.63
N ILE A 177 13.74 5.95 11.41
CA ILE A 177 14.80 4.95 11.29
C ILE A 177 15.85 5.24 12.35
N LEU A 178 16.29 4.22 13.07
CA LEU A 178 17.44 4.34 13.96
C LEU A 178 18.68 4.62 13.12
N ASP A 179 19.30 5.80 13.34
CA ASP A 179 20.42 6.24 12.52
C ASP A 179 21.67 5.38 12.72
N ASP A 180 21.85 4.76 13.89
CA ASP A 180 22.99 3.87 14.15
C ASP A 180 22.82 2.50 13.49
N LYS A 181 23.65 2.19 12.48
CA LYS A 181 23.55 0.94 11.72
C LYS A 181 23.90 -0.30 12.53
N LYS A 182 24.88 -0.23 13.42
CA LYS A 182 25.25 -1.38 14.26
C LYS A 182 24.12 -1.72 15.23
N ALA A 183 23.48 -0.70 15.79
CA ALA A 183 22.30 -0.90 16.61
C ALA A 183 21.09 -1.39 15.78
N PHE A 184 20.90 -0.88 14.56
CA PHE A 184 19.87 -1.35 13.63
C PHE A 184 20.01 -2.84 13.34
N GLU A 185 21.23 -3.28 12.98
CA GLU A 185 21.55 -4.69 12.71
C GLU A 185 21.33 -5.58 13.94
N ARG A 186 21.80 -5.14 15.12
CA ARG A 186 21.65 -5.88 16.38
C ARG A 186 20.19 -6.08 16.79
N LEU A 187 19.32 -5.10 16.50
CA LEU A 187 17.90 -5.21 16.82
C LEU A 187 17.20 -6.25 15.93
N GLY A 188 17.64 -6.42 14.69
CA GLY A 188 17.16 -7.46 13.78
C GLY A 188 15.73 -7.22 13.26
N VAL A 189 15.12 -8.29 12.74
CA VAL A 189 13.84 -8.28 12.03
C VAL A 189 12.84 -9.20 12.73
N VAL A 190 11.58 -8.77 12.84
CA VAL A 190 10.47 -9.61 13.34
C VAL A 190 9.45 -9.78 12.23
N GLY A 191 9.17 -11.03 11.86
CA GLY A 191 8.32 -11.34 10.71
C GLY A 191 8.92 -10.75 9.43
N LYS A 192 8.26 -9.72 8.89
CA LYS A 192 8.68 -9.02 7.65
C LYS A 192 9.16 -7.59 7.88
N ALA A 193 9.30 -7.14 9.13
CA ALA A 193 9.58 -5.74 9.48
C ALA A 193 10.83 -5.59 10.38
N PRO A 194 11.77 -4.68 10.06
CA PRO A 194 12.89 -4.36 10.94
C PRO A 194 12.41 -3.74 12.26
N ARG A 195 12.99 -4.12 13.40
CA ARG A 195 12.62 -3.57 14.72
C ARG A 195 13.08 -2.13 14.93
N ALA A 196 14.12 -1.71 14.21
CA ALA A 196 14.76 -0.41 14.32
C ALA A 196 14.20 0.63 13.33
N MET A 197 13.04 0.37 12.73
CA MET A 197 12.36 1.25 11.79
C MET A 197 10.85 1.16 11.98
N ILE A 198 10.16 2.28 11.91
CA ILE A 198 8.70 2.34 11.97
C ILE A 198 8.15 3.37 11.00
N ALA A 199 7.08 3.02 10.29
CA ALA A 199 6.29 3.97 9.51
C ALA A 199 5.23 4.59 10.42
N TYR A 200 5.42 5.85 10.78
CA TYR A 200 4.42 6.65 11.48
C TYR A 200 3.44 7.24 10.46
N LYS A 201 2.27 6.62 10.33
CA LYS A 201 1.21 7.11 9.44
C LYS A 201 0.51 8.31 10.06
N PHE A 202 0.22 9.30 9.23
CA PHE A 202 -0.62 10.42 9.68
C PHE A 202 -2.06 9.98 9.85
N ALA A 203 -2.85 10.78 10.58
CA ALA A 203 -4.29 10.60 10.63
C ALA A 203 -4.86 10.52 9.21
N ALA A 204 -5.53 9.40 8.93
CA ALA A 204 -6.16 9.13 7.64
C ALA A 204 -7.20 10.21 7.36
N GLU A 205 -7.33 10.59 6.09
CA GLU A 205 -8.42 11.49 5.69
C GLU A 205 -9.76 10.81 5.94
N GLU A 206 -10.61 11.50 6.69
CA GLU A 206 -11.96 11.06 6.98
C GLU A 206 -12.95 11.82 6.10
N ALA A 207 -13.99 11.12 5.67
CA ALA A 207 -15.13 11.72 4.98
C ALA A 207 -16.43 11.22 5.62
N THR A 208 -17.54 11.86 5.28
CA THR A 208 -18.86 11.39 5.69
C THR A 208 -19.61 10.75 4.52
N SER A 209 -20.42 9.74 4.81
CA SER A 209 -21.34 9.12 3.86
C SER A 209 -22.54 8.51 4.58
N ILE A 210 -23.61 8.20 3.86
CA ILE A 210 -24.81 7.55 4.39
C ILE A 210 -24.76 6.05 4.11
N ILE A 211 -25.00 5.22 5.13
CA ILE A 211 -25.15 3.77 4.96
C ILE A 211 -26.52 3.50 4.32
N LYS A 212 -26.52 3.01 3.08
CA LYS A 212 -27.74 2.59 2.37
C LYS A 212 -28.19 1.20 2.78
N ASP A 213 -27.25 0.30 3.00
CA ASP A 213 -27.53 -1.07 3.40
C ASP A 213 -26.30 -1.71 4.08
N ILE A 214 -26.49 -2.80 4.80
CA ILE A 214 -25.40 -3.63 5.33
C ILE A 214 -25.57 -5.05 4.80
N ILE A 215 -24.69 -5.42 3.87
CA ILE A 215 -24.65 -6.76 3.28
C ILE A 215 -23.66 -7.64 4.04
N VAL A 216 -23.86 -8.96 3.97
CA VAL A 216 -22.96 -9.93 4.62
C VAL A 216 -22.18 -10.71 3.57
N GLN A 217 -20.86 -10.61 3.63
CA GLN A 217 -19.95 -11.39 2.80
C GLN A 217 -19.55 -12.68 3.52
N VAL A 218 -19.49 -13.79 2.79
CA VAL A 218 -19.03 -15.08 3.31
C VAL A 218 -17.60 -15.33 2.85
N GLY A 219 -16.67 -15.40 3.80
CA GLY A 219 -15.26 -15.67 3.59
C GLY A 219 -14.96 -17.12 3.24
N ARG A 220 -13.69 -17.38 2.85
CA ARG A 220 -13.16 -18.73 2.54
C ARG A 220 -13.43 -19.74 3.66
N THR A 221 -13.19 -19.34 4.90
CA THR A 221 -13.40 -20.18 6.10
C THR A 221 -14.88 -20.28 6.51
N GLY A 222 -15.78 -19.64 5.78
CA GLY A 222 -17.18 -19.51 6.13
C GLY A 222 -17.49 -18.34 7.07
N LYS A 223 -16.49 -17.54 7.48
CA LYS A 223 -16.69 -16.32 8.29
C LYS A 223 -17.65 -15.34 7.58
N LEU A 224 -18.66 -14.85 8.30
CA LEU A 224 -19.58 -13.82 7.84
C LEU A 224 -19.06 -12.45 8.25
N THR A 225 -18.69 -11.63 7.27
CA THR A 225 -18.20 -10.26 7.48
C THR A 225 -19.25 -9.26 7.00
N PRO A 226 -19.78 -8.40 7.88
CA PRO A 226 -20.68 -7.34 7.47
C PRO A 226 -19.93 -6.22 6.75
N VAL A 227 -20.54 -5.71 5.68
CA VAL A 227 -19.98 -4.66 4.82
C VAL A 227 -21.05 -3.60 4.61
N ALA A 228 -20.73 -2.36 4.96
CA ALA A 228 -21.59 -1.21 4.67
C ALA A 228 -21.58 -0.93 3.17
N VAL A 229 -22.77 -0.86 2.58
CA VAL A 229 -23.02 -0.29 1.25
C VAL A 229 -23.46 1.14 1.47
N MET A 230 -22.72 2.10 0.91
CA MET A 230 -22.85 3.51 1.26
C MET A 230 -23.06 4.36 0.01
N GLU A 231 -23.46 5.60 0.22
CA GLU A 231 -23.40 6.60 -0.83
C GLU A 231 -21.95 6.81 -1.31
N PRO A 232 -21.70 6.78 -2.63
CA PRO A 232 -20.35 7.00 -3.14
C PRO A 232 -19.82 8.37 -2.69
N THR A 233 -18.72 8.37 -1.94
CA THR A 233 -18.05 9.59 -1.48
C THR A 233 -16.54 9.52 -1.72
N LEU A 234 -15.88 10.67 -1.84
CA LEU A 234 -14.43 10.74 -2.08
C LEU A 234 -13.67 10.64 -0.75
N VAL A 235 -12.78 9.67 -0.62
CA VAL A 235 -11.92 9.50 0.57
C VAL A 235 -10.49 9.28 0.11
N ALA A 236 -9.54 10.13 0.53
CA ALA A 236 -8.14 10.01 0.18
C ALA A 236 -7.94 9.72 -1.33
N GLY A 237 -8.54 10.58 -2.18
CA GLY A 237 -8.41 10.53 -3.64
C GLY A 237 -9.21 9.45 -4.39
N SER A 238 -9.91 8.51 -3.74
CA SER A 238 -10.75 7.56 -4.47
C SER A 238 -12.18 7.52 -3.95
N THR A 239 -13.12 7.26 -4.86
CA THR A 239 -14.53 7.06 -4.51
C THR A 239 -14.68 5.74 -3.74
N VAL A 240 -15.28 5.81 -2.56
CA VAL A 240 -15.60 4.68 -1.70
C VAL A 240 -17.11 4.56 -1.63
N SER A 241 -17.62 3.37 -1.97
CA SER A 241 -19.05 3.00 -1.84
C SER A 241 -19.27 1.80 -0.92
N ARG A 242 -18.17 1.16 -0.46
CA ARG A 242 -18.19 0.01 0.43
C ARG A 242 -17.12 0.16 1.50
N ALA A 243 -17.47 -0.16 2.74
CA ALA A 243 -16.53 -0.16 3.86
C ALA A 243 -16.77 -1.36 4.77
N THR A 244 -15.68 -1.92 5.31
CA THR A 244 -15.80 -3.01 6.30
C THR A 244 -16.41 -2.50 7.60
N LEU A 245 -17.29 -3.30 8.20
CA LEU A 245 -17.79 -3.11 9.56
C LEU A 245 -17.13 -4.09 10.55
N HIS A 246 -16.10 -4.81 10.11
CA HIS A 246 -15.33 -5.82 10.85
C HIS A 246 -16.15 -7.05 11.28
N ASN A 247 -17.08 -6.91 12.22
CA ASN A 247 -17.93 -7.98 12.73
C ASN A 247 -19.23 -7.42 13.37
N ALA A 248 -20.15 -8.31 13.78
CA ALA A 248 -21.43 -7.91 14.36
C ALA A 248 -21.28 -7.20 15.72
N ASP A 249 -20.29 -7.58 16.52
CA ASP A 249 -20.05 -7.00 17.84
C ASP A 249 -19.55 -5.56 17.69
N GLU A 250 -18.74 -5.26 16.68
CA GLU A 250 -18.26 -3.92 16.37
C GLU A 250 -19.38 -2.99 15.89
N ILE A 251 -20.32 -3.49 15.08
CA ILE A 251 -21.54 -2.76 14.70
C ILE A 251 -22.33 -2.39 15.94
N LYS A 252 -22.51 -3.33 16.86
CA LYS A 252 -23.24 -3.10 18.12
C LYS A 252 -22.49 -2.13 19.04
N ARG A 253 -21.17 -2.28 19.18
CA ARG A 253 -20.31 -1.42 20.01
C ARG A 253 -20.34 0.03 19.54
N LYS A 254 -20.26 0.26 18.23
CA LYS A 254 -20.34 1.58 17.62
C LYS A 254 -21.78 2.09 17.47
N ASP A 255 -22.78 1.23 17.74
CA ASP A 255 -24.21 1.52 17.54
C ASP A 255 -24.48 1.97 16.10
N ILE A 256 -23.98 1.24 15.10
CA ILE A 256 -24.16 1.57 13.68
C ILE A 256 -25.49 1.01 13.18
N LYS A 257 -26.27 1.84 12.46
CA LYS A 257 -27.56 1.49 11.87
C LYS A 257 -27.57 1.74 10.36
N ILE A 258 -28.43 1.02 9.64
CA ILE A 258 -28.73 1.29 8.23
C ILE A 258 -29.47 2.62 8.17
N GLY A 259 -29.00 3.55 7.33
CA GLY A 259 -29.47 4.93 7.25
C GLY A 259 -28.59 5.95 8.01
N ASP A 260 -27.65 5.50 8.85
CA ASP A 260 -26.76 6.42 9.56
C ASP A 260 -25.87 7.21 8.59
N THR A 261 -25.69 8.51 8.90
CA THR A 261 -24.52 9.25 8.41
C THR A 261 -23.32 8.82 9.23
N VAL A 262 -22.26 8.34 8.58
CA VAL A 262 -21.08 7.77 9.22
C VAL A 262 -19.81 8.46 8.75
N ILE A 263 -18.82 8.48 9.64
CA ILE A 263 -17.45 8.87 9.34
C ILE A 263 -16.73 7.64 8.79
N ILE A 264 -16.07 7.80 7.64
CA ILE A 264 -15.34 6.74 6.95
C ILE A 264 -13.91 7.18 6.67
N ARG A 265 -12.99 6.23 6.69
CA ARG A 265 -11.58 6.45 6.36
C ARG A 265 -10.99 5.22 5.69
N LYS A 266 -9.76 5.34 5.17
CA LYS A 266 -9.01 4.18 4.68
C LYS A 266 -7.94 3.76 5.70
N ALA A 267 -8.12 2.59 6.30
CA ALA A 267 -7.11 1.95 7.12
C ALA A 267 -5.87 1.63 6.24
N GLY A 268 -4.71 2.11 6.68
CA GLY A 268 -3.45 1.98 5.95
C GLY A 268 -3.47 2.58 4.54
N ASP A 269 -4.38 3.53 4.27
CA ASP A 269 -4.61 4.22 2.98
C ASP A 269 -5.20 3.33 1.86
N VAL A 270 -5.61 2.12 2.20
CA VAL A 270 -6.09 1.13 1.23
C VAL A 270 -7.50 0.64 1.54
N ILE A 271 -7.77 0.19 2.77
CA ILE A 271 -9.00 -0.53 3.11
C ILE A 271 -10.01 0.42 3.74
N PRO A 272 -11.16 0.71 3.08
CA PRO A 272 -12.16 1.59 3.69
C PRO A 272 -12.86 0.92 4.88
N GLU A 273 -12.97 1.66 5.99
CA GLU A 273 -13.67 1.23 7.20
C GLU A 273 -14.58 2.34 7.74
N VAL A 274 -15.65 1.94 8.42
CA VAL A 274 -16.52 2.87 9.15
C VAL A 274 -15.93 3.13 10.54
N VAL A 275 -15.64 4.41 10.82
CA VAL A 275 -15.06 4.86 12.09
C VAL A 275 -16.15 4.92 13.15
N GLU A 276 -17.18 5.74 12.94
CA GLU A 276 -18.29 5.90 13.86
C GLU A 276 -19.52 6.55 13.18
N PRO A 277 -20.73 6.38 13.74
CA PRO A 277 -21.91 7.10 13.27
C PRO A 277 -22.00 8.50 13.88
N ILE A 278 -22.44 9.47 13.06
CA ILE A 278 -22.78 10.82 13.52
C ILE A 278 -24.19 10.79 14.10
N LYS A 279 -24.31 10.36 15.35
CA LYS A 279 -25.61 10.13 16.03
C LYS A 279 -26.54 11.36 16.01
N LYS A 280 -25.97 12.57 15.99
CA LYS A 280 -26.73 13.84 15.92
C LYS A 280 -27.49 14.03 14.60
N MET A 281 -27.14 13.30 13.55
CA MET A 281 -27.79 13.37 12.23
C MET A 281 -28.87 12.30 12.04
N ARG A 282 -29.23 11.56 13.10
CA ARG A 282 -30.29 10.55 13.03
C ARG A 282 -31.65 11.19 12.87
N THR A 283 -32.44 10.58 12.00
CA THR A 283 -33.80 10.95 11.63
C THR A 283 -34.86 10.05 12.27
N SER A 284 -34.45 9.08 13.10
CA SER A 284 -35.30 8.04 13.71
C SER A 284 -35.86 7.00 12.74
N HIS A 285 -35.48 7.05 11.46
CA HIS A 285 -35.87 6.08 10.45
C HIS A 285 -34.82 4.97 10.24
N GLU A 286 -33.71 5.02 10.99
CA GLU A 286 -32.60 4.10 10.86
C GLU A 286 -32.96 2.69 11.36
N LYS A 287 -32.44 1.67 10.67
CA LYS A 287 -32.74 0.26 10.97
C LYS A 287 -31.56 -0.43 11.62
N GLU A 288 -31.82 -1.19 12.67
CA GLU A 288 -30.79 -2.04 13.29
C GLU A 288 -30.38 -3.17 12.36
N PHE A 289 -29.06 -3.38 12.25
CA PHE A 289 -28.52 -4.55 11.57
C PHE A 289 -28.61 -5.78 12.48
N LYS A 290 -29.12 -6.88 11.92
CA LYS A 290 -29.09 -8.20 12.56
C LYS A 290 -28.39 -9.18 11.65
N MET A 291 -27.39 -9.88 12.19
CA MET A 291 -26.71 -10.95 11.47
C MET A 291 -27.76 -12.02 11.07
N PRO A 292 -27.79 -12.47 9.80
CA PRO A 292 -28.78 -13.43 9.36
C PRO A 292 -28.56 -14.79 10.04
N LYS A 293 -29.67 -15.47 10.36
CA LYS A 293 -29.65 -16.83 10.95
C LYS A 293 -29.26 -17.91 9.93
N THR A 294 -29.39 -17.58 8.65
CA THR A 294 -29.05 -18.43 7.50
C THR A 294 -28.04 -17.73 6.60
N CYS A 295 -27.18 -18.51 5.98
CA CYS A 295 -26.15 -17.99 5.09
C CYS A 295 -26.83 -17.39 3.85
N PRO A 296 -26.57 -16.12 3.49
CA PRO A 296 -27.23 -15.46 2.36
C PRO A 296 -26.87 -16.06 1.00
N ILE A 297 -25.86 -16.94 0.96
CA ILE A 297 -25.39 -17.57 -0.28
C ILE A 297 -25.90 -19.00 -0.45
N CYS A 298 -25.87 -19.83 0.60
CA CYS A 298 -26.18 -21.26 0.47
C CYS A 298 -27.35 -21.74 1.36
N GLY A 299 -27.99 -20.82 2.08
CA GLY A 299 -29.08 -21.12 3.03
C GLY A 299 -28.66 -21.88 4.29
N GLY A 300 -27.39 -22.29 4.43
CA GLY A 300 -26.90 -23.07 5.57
C GLY A 300 -27.02 -22.33 6.91
N LYS A 301 -27.11 -23.08 8.01
CA LYS A 301 -27.19 -22.52 9.37
C LYS A 301 -25.96 -21.67 9.69
N VAL A 302 -26.20 -20.47 10.20
CA VAL A 302 -25.17 -19.57 10.72
C VAL A 302 -25.04 -19.80 12.22
N VAL A 303 -23.81 -19.92 12.70
CA VAL A 303 -23.51 -20.08 14.13
C VAL A 303 -22.44 -19.09 14.57
N LYS A 304 -22.55 -18.61 15.80
CA LYS A 304 -21.44 -17.98 16.53
C LYS A 304 -20.85 -19.06 17.44
N ARG A 305 -19.55 -19.33 17.32
CA ARG A 305 -18.87 -20.30 18.19
C ARG A 305 -18.63 -19.67 19.56
N GLU A 306 -18.61 -20.50 20.59
CA GLU A 306 -18.35 -20.03 21.95
C GLU A 306 -16.93 -19.44 22.03
N GLY A 307 -16.81 -18.25 22.63
CA GLY A 307 -15.55 -17.51 22.73
C GLY A 307 -15.11 -16.76 21.46
N GLU A 308 -15.76 -16.96 20.31
CA GLU A 308 -15.44 -16.25 19.05
C GLU A 308 -16.37 -15.04 18.83
N VAL A 309 -15.84 -13.96 18.25
CA VAL A 309 -16.63 -12.75 17.90
C VAL A 309 -17.37 -12.88 16.56
N ASP A 310 -16.89 -13.75 15.69
CA ASP A 310 -17.35 -13.89 14.32
C ASP A 310 -18.46 -14.95 14.18
N TYR A 311 -19.29 -14.77 13.15
CA TYR A 311 -20.31 -15.75 12.75
C TYR A 311 -19.82 -16.58 11.57
N TYR A 312 -20.24 -17.84 11.48
CA TYR A 312 -19.76 -18.77 10.46
C TYR A 312 -20.90 -19.54 9.79
N CYS A 313 -20.77 -19.72 8.48
CA CYS A 313 -21.54 -20.69 7.71
C CYS A 313 -20.88 -22.07 7.82
N LEU A 314 -21.55 -23.03 8.48
CA LEU A 314 -21.01 -24.39 8.68
C LEU A 314 -21.25 -25.35 7.51
N LYS A 315 -22.13 -25.00 6.56
CA LYS A 315 -22.42 -25.86 5.41
C LYS A 315 -21.13 -26.08 4.60
N LYS A 316 -20.69 -27.34 4.48
CA LYS A 316 -19.46 -27.73 3.77
C LYS A 316 -19.57 -27.40 2.27
N ASN A 317 -20.71 -27.71 1.66
CA ASN A 317 -20.95 -27.52 0.22
C ASN A 317 -21.48 -26.10 -0.07
N CYS A 318 -20.85 -25.09 0.51
CA CYS A 318 -21.18 -23.69 0.23
C CYS A 318 -20.36 -23.25 -0.98
N ALA A 319 -21.01 -23.06 -2.14
CA ALA A 319 -20.32 -22.75 -3.40
C ALA A 319 -19.32 -21.59 -3.30
N ILE A 320 -19.64 -20.52 -2.56
CA ILE A 320 -18.70 -19.39 -2.39
C ILE A 320 -17.48 -19.73 -1.54
N ARG A 321 -17.60 -20.66 -0.58
CA ARG A 321 -16.46 -21.13 0.23
C ARG A 321 -15.51 -21.94 -0.64
N GLN A 322 -16.06 -22.86 -1.43
CA GLN A 322 -15.32 -23.69 -2.38
C GLN A 322 -14.61 -22.82 -3.42
N LYS A 323 -15.33 -21.87 -4.06
CA LYS A 323 -14.75 -20.87 -4.98
C LYS A 323 -13.59 -20.11 -4.32
N ARG A 324 -13.78 -19.57 -3.12
CA ARG A 324 -12.73 -18.82 -2.41
C ARG A 324 -11.58 -19.70 -1.89
N GLN A 325 -11.80 -21.00 -1.69
CA GLN A 325 -10.74 -21.95 -1.35
C GLN A 325 -9.86 -22.21 -2.57
N LEU A 326 -10.47 -22.45 -3.72
CA LEU A 326 -9.80 -22.58 -5.02
C LEU A 326 -9.04 -21.31 -5.39
N GLU A 327 -9.67 -20.13 -5.28
CA GLU A 327 -9.01 -18.83 -5.51
C GLU A 327 -7.77 -18.65 -4.63
N PHE A 328 -7.81 -19.14 -3.39
CA PHE A 328 -6.64 -19.11 -2.53
C PHE A 328 -5.60 -20.16 -2.93
N PHE A 329 -6.01 -21.38 -3.25
CA PHE A 329 -5.13 -22.48 -3.65
C PHE A 329 -4.24 -22.07 -4.82
N VAL A 330 -4.81 -21.41 -5.82
CA VAL A 330 -4.08 -20.94 -7.01
C VAL A 330 -3.33 -19.63 -6.78
N SER A 331 -3.57 -18.95 -5.65
CA SER A 331 -2.97 -17.63 -5.39
C SER A 331 -1.46 -17.73 -5.18
N LYS A 332 -0.79 -16.59 -5.37
CA LYS A 332 0.65 -16.41 -5.12
C LYS A 332 1.13 -16.80 -3.72
N ASN A 333 0.24 -16.78 -2.71
CA ASN A 333 0.59 -17.17 -1.34
C ASN A 333 0.38 -18.67 -1.06
N ALA A 334 -0.01 -19.46 -2.08
CA ALA A 334 -0.21 -20.89 -2.00
C ALA A 334 0.57 -21.60 -3.12
N PHE A 335 -0.10 -22.14 -4.15
CA PHE A 335 0.56 -22.89 -5.23
C PHE A 335 1.04 -22.01 -6.41
N ASP A 336 0.73 -20.70 -6.41
CA ASP A 336 1.19 -19.73 -7.41
C ASP A 336 0.96 -20.18 -8.87
N ILE A 337 -0.28 -20.53 -9.19
CA ILE A 337 -0.66 -21.04 -10.52
C ILE A 337 -1.03 -19.86 -11.42
N ASP A 338 -0.03 -19.36 -12.14
CA ASP A 338 -0.19 -18.26 -13.08
C ASP A 338 -1.22 -18.57 -14.18
N GLY A 339 -2.04 -17.56 -14.51
CA GLY A 339 -3.08 -17.66 -15.53
C GLY A 339 -4.44 -18.15 -15.01
N LEU A 340 -4.54 -18.75 -13.82
CA LEU A 340 -5.82 -19.22 -13.25
C LEU A 340 -6.52 -18.14 -12.41
N GLY A 341 -7.02 -17.10 -13.08
CA GLY A 341 -7.74 -16.00 -12.43
C GLY A 341 -9.16 -16.37 -11.95
N PRO A 342 -9.80 -15.53 -11.11
CA PRO A 342 -11.14 -15.80 -10.55
C PRO A 342 -12.23 -16.12 -11.57
N LYS A 343 -12.18 -15.51 -12.77
CA LYS A 343 -13.15 -15.75 -13.85
C LYS A 343 -12.98 -17.12 -14.50
N ILE A 344 -11.74 -17.58 -14.71
CA ILE A 344 -11.46 -18.89 -15.28
C ILE A 344 -11.84 -19.96 -14.26
N LEU A 345 -11.48 -19.77 -12.99
CA LEU A 345 -11.93 -20.63 -11.91
C LEU A 345 -13.45 -20.72 -11.83
N GLU A 346 -14.16 -19.59 -11.93
CA GLU A 346 -15.62 -19.56 -11.95
C GLU A 346 -16.19 -20.41 -13.10
N GLN A 347 -15.66 -20.27 -14.31
CA GLN A 347 -16.07 -21.10 -15.46
C GLN A 347 -15.77 -22.60 -15.25
N LEU A 348 -14.61 -22.94 -14.69
CA LEU A 348 -14.23 -24.34 -14.41
C LEU A 348 -15.15 -24.98 -13.36
N ILE A 349 -15.54 -24.22 -12.34
CA ILE A 349 -16.50 -24.67 -11.31
C ILE A 349 -17.91 -24.79 -11.91
N GLU A 350 -18.36 -23.79 -12.67
CA GLU A 350 -19.69 -23.79 -13.30
C GLU A 350 -19.87 -24.93 -14.31
N THR A 351 -18.80 -25.32 -15.00
CA THR A 351 -18.80 -26.43 -15.96
C THR A 351 -18.56 -27.80 -15.32
N GLY A 352 -18.34 -27.86 -14.01
CA GLY A 352 -18.10 -29.12 -13.27
C GLY A 352 -16.75 -29.77 -13.58
N LEU A 353 -15.80 -29.03 -14.17
CA LEU A 353 -14.44 -29.54 -14.44
C LEU A 353 -13.56 -29.51 -13.19
N VAL A 354 -13.91 -28.70 -12.18
CA VAL A 354 -13.19 -28.59 -10.91
C VAL A 354 -14.19 -28.55 -9.76
N GLU A 355 -14.01 -29.44 -8.79
CA GLU A 355 -14.87 -29.56 -7.61
C GLU A 355 -14.12 -29.31 -6.29
N ASP A 356 -12.80 -29.43 -6.23
CA ASP A 356 -12.03 -29.19 -5.02
C ASP A 356 -10.61 -28.66 -5.30
N PRO A 357 -9.96 -28.04 -4.29
CA PRO A 357 -8.58 -27.56 -4.39
C PRO A 357 -7.54 -28.66 -4.57
#